data_AF-A0A426WXV1-F1
#
_entry.id   AF-A0A426WXV1-F1
#
_cell.length_a   1.000
_cell.length_b   1.000
_cell.length_c   1.000
_cell.angle_alpha   90.00
_cell.angle_beta   90.00
_cell.angle_gamma   90.00
#
_symmetry.space_group_name_H-M   'P 1'
#
loop_
_entity.id
_entity.type
_entity.pdbx_description
1 polymer ?
#
loop_
_entity_poly.entity_id
_entity_poly.type
_entity_poly.pdbx_seq_one_letter_code
_entity_poly.pdbx_strand_id
1 'polypeptide(L)'
;MSLWDSTRVLRLRVAGAPTAARAALALLRAVDARAPWMRVPSIRDIFRPFGVYIMYGLHMAGPEGPRLMRSLCRLAHNAAVADENCAAVVAELGRGDPVRAAVPHWKRFSCEEDVWCMKRLSAGGDDAIHGDDWLASPATTDVIFVDPREF
;
A
#
# COMPACT_ATOMS: atom_id res chain seq x y z
N MET A 1 -10.45 11.45 -2.65
CA MET A 1 -9.99 10.05 -2.52
C MET A 1 -10.71 9.21 -3.54
N SER A 2 -9.94 8.47 -4.33
CA SER A 2 -10.42 7.41 -5.20
C SER A 2 -9.85 6.07 -4.74
N LEU A 3 -10.60 5.00 -4.98
CA LEU A 3 -10.19 3.63 -4.68
C LEU A 3 -10.14 2.84 -5.99
N TRP A 4 -8.97 2.34 -6.34
CA TRP A 4 -8.80 1.53 -7.54
C TRP A 4 -8.66 0.05 -7.17
N ASP A 5 -9.51 -0.78 -7.76
CA ASP A 5 -9.37 -2.23 -7.74
C ASP A 5 -8.29 -2.64 -8.75
N SER A 6 -7.10 -2.94 -8.24
CA SER A 6 -5.99 -3.45 -9.07
C SER A 6 -5.88 -4.98 -9.00
N THR A 7 -6.84 -5.71 -8.40
CA THR A 7 -6.72 -7.16 -8.16
C THR A 7 -6.64 -7.99 -9.44
N ARG A 8 -7.17 -7.45 -10.55
CA ARG A 8 -7.16 -8.09 -11.87
C ARG A 8 -5.89 -7.82 -12.67
N VAL A 9 -5.20 -6.71 -12.37
CA VAL A 9 -4.04 -6.23 -13.13
C VAL A 9 -2.74 -6.52 -12.40
N LEU A 10 -2.72 -6.32 -11.08
CA LEU A 10 -1.56 -6.49 -10.21
C LEU A 10 -1.77 -7.68 -9.28
N ARG A 11 -0.80 -8.61 -9.29
CA ARG A 11 -0.71 -9.68 -8.31
C ARG A 11 0.63 -9.61 -7.59
N LEU A 12 0.54 -9.45 -6.28
CA LEU A 12 1.68 -9.40 -5.38
C LEU A 12 1.86 -10.76 -4.70
N ARG A 13 3.11 -11.06 -4.33
CA ARG A 13 3.45 -12.23 -3.53
C ARG A 13 4.62 -11.89 -2.64
N VAL A 14 4.51 -12.21 -1.36
CA VAL A 14 5.64 -12.07 -0.43
C VAL A 14 6.63 -13.22 -0.64
N ALA A 15 7.79 -12.90 -1.20
CA ALA A 15 8.93 -13.80 -1.32
C ALA A 15 9.90 -13.63 -0.14
N GLY A 16 10.81 -14.58 0.06
CA GLY A 16 11.91 -14.44 1.03
C GLY A 16 11.56 -14.61 2.53
N ALA A 17 10.28 -14.69 2.91
CA ALA A 17 9.92 -14.93 4.32
C ALA A 17 10.43 -16.30 4.84
N PRO A 18 10.92 -16.40 6.08
CA PRO A 18 11.35 -17.67 6.66
C PRO A 18 10.17 -18.62 6.85
N THR A 19 10.41 -19.93 6.75
CA THR A 19 9.37 -20.97 6.88
C THR A 19 8.64 -20.90 8.22
N ALA A 20 9.38 -20.61 9.30
CA ALA A 20 8.81 -20.40 10.63
C ALA A 20 7.79 -19.25 10.65
N ALA A 21 8.08 -18.12 9.99
CA ALA A 21 7.13 -17.00 9.92
C ALA A 21 5.89 -17.36 9.10
N ARG A 22 6.06 -18.09 7.99
CA ARG A 22 4.91 -18.59 7.20
C ARG A 22 4.01 -19.51 8.03
N ALA A 23 4.61 -20.43 8.79
CA ALA A 23 3.89 -21.36 9.65
C ALA A 23 3.17 -20.64 10.80
N ALA A 24 3.82 -19.66 11.45
CA ALA A 24 3.22 -18.85 12.51
C ALA A 24 1.99 -18.07 12.00
N LEU A 25 2.10 -17.44 10.82
CA LEU A 25 0.97 -16.73 10.20
C LEU A 25 -0.15 -17.67 9.74
N ALA A 26 0.17 -18.88 9.28
CA ALA A 26 -0.83 -19.89 8.99
C ALA A 26 -1.57 -20.35 10.26
N LEU A 27 -0.85 -20.53 11.37
CA LEU A 27 -1.43 -20.88 12.67
C LEU A 27 -2.34 -19.76 13.19
N LEU A 28 -1.89 -18.50 13.15
CA LEU A 28 -2.70 -17.34 13.56
C LEU A 28 -4.02 -17.27 12.78
N ARG A 29 -4.00 -17.51 11.47
CA ARG A 29 -5.22 -17.59 10.65
C ARG A 29 -6.13 -18.74 11.05
N ALA A 30 -5.57 -19.92 11.34
CA ALA A 30 -6.35 -21.07 11.77
C ALA A 30 -7.01 -20.85 13.14
N VAL A 31 -6.32 -20.13 14.02
CA VAL A 31 -6.83 -19.72 15.34
C VAL A 31 -7.95 -18.69 15.17
N ASP A 32 -7.75 -17.65 14.37
CA ASP A 32 -8.75 -16.62 14.10
C ASP A 32 -10.05 -17.22 13.53
N ALA A 33 -9.92 -18.14 12.56
CA ALA A 33 -11.06 -18.84 11.97
C ALA A 33 -11.83 -19.75 12.95
N ARG A 34 -11.16 -20.30 13.97
CA ARG A 34 -11.77 -21.23 14.95
C ARG A 34 -12.21 -20.56 16.23
N ALA A 35 -11.65 -19.41 16.56
CA ALA A 35 -11.85 -18.72 17.82
C ALA A 35 -11.98 -17.20 17.62
N PRO A 36 -13.03 -16.73 16.90
CA PRO A 36 -13.21 -15.31 16.59
C PRO A 36 -13.39 -14.44 17.85
N TRP A 37 -13.76 -15.04 18.99
CA TRP A 37 -13.86 -14.35 20.28
C TRP A 37 -12.50 -13.85 20.80
N MET A 38 -11.38 -14.42 20.33
CA MET A 38 -10.04 -13.98 20.73
C MET A 38 -9.58 -12.70 20.03
N ARG A 39 -10.34 -12.20 19.04
CA ARG A 39 -10.05 -10.94 18.31
C ARG A 39 -8.61 -10.84 17.81
N VAL A 40 -8.08 -11.95 17.31
CA VAL A 40 -6.75 -11.97 16.70
C VAL A 40 -6.82 -11.10 15.45
N PRO A 41 -5.82 -10.24 15.16
CA PRO A 41 -5.81 -9.47 13.93
C PRO A 41 -5.79 -10.43 12.73
N SER A 42 -6.87 -10.43 11.95
CA SER A 42 -7.01 -11.25 10.75
C SER A 42 -6.00 -10.80 9.69
N ILE A 43 -4.97 -11.62 9.47
CA ILE A 43 -4.00 -11.44 8.39
C ILE A 43 -4.41 -12.35 7.24
N ARG A 44 -4.63 -11.80 6.04
CA ARG A 44 -4.96 -12.58 4.84
C ARG A 44 -3.75 -13.39 4.37
N ASP A 45 -3.96 -14.37 3.49
CA ASP A 45 -2.86 -15.19 2.97
C ASP A 45 -1.98 -14.40 1.97
N ILE A 46 -1.01 -13.66 2.48
CA ILE A 46 -0.06 -12.87 1.66
C ILE A 46 1.05 -13.72 1.02
N PHE A 47 1.09 -15.04 1.25
CA PHE A 47 2.10 -15.94 0.68
C PHE A 47 1.67 -16.59 -0.64
N ARG A 48 0.38 -16.54 -0.93
CA ARG A 48 -0.18 -16.84 -2.25
C ARG A 48 -0.26 -15.55 -3.07
N PRO A 49 -0.32 -15.60 -4.41
CA PRO A 49 -0.58 -14.41 -5.21
C PRO A 49 -1.88 -13.73 -4.75
N PHE A 50 -1.81 -12.44 -4.44
CA PHE A 50 -2.94 -11.64 -3.96
C PHE A 50 -3.00 -10.30 -4.69
N GLY A 51 -4.20 -9.76 -4.83
CA GLY A 51 -4.44 -8.41 -5.32
C GLY A 51 -4.49 -7.40 -4.19
N VAL A 52 -4.43 -6.13 -4.56
CA VAL A 52 -4.53 -5.00 -3.63
C VAL A 52 -5.52 -3.98 -4.14
N TYR A 53 -6.06 -3.20 -3.22
CA TYR A 53 -6.75 -1.96 -3.58
C TYR A 53 -5.83 -0.78 -3.34
N ILE A 54 -5.80 0.14 -4.29
CA ILE A 54 -4.93 1.31 -4.23
C ILE A 54 -5.79 2.53 -3.93
N MET A 55 -5.51 3.18 -2.80
CA MET A 55 -6.07 4.47 -2.43
C MET A 55 -5.17 5.58 -2.95
N TYR A 56 -5.74 6.51 -3.71
CA TYR A 56 -5.01 7.65 -4.29
C TYR A 56 -5.88 8.91 -4.30
N GLY A 57 -5.26 10.06 -4.61
CA GLY A 57 -5.94 11.36 -4.49
C GLY A 57 -6.43 11.63 -3.08
N LEU A 58 -5.59 11.30 -2.10
CA LEU A 58 -5.87 11.53 -0.70
C LEU A 58 -5.58 13.00 -0.37
N HIS A 59 -6.53 13.65 0.25
CA HIS A 59 -6.41 15.03 0.69
C HIS A 59 -7.24 15.21 1.96
N MET A 60 -6.74 16.03 2.88
CA MET A 60 -7.44 16.41 4.10
C MET A 60 -7.39 17.92 4.27
N ALA A 61 -8.54 18.51 4.58
CA ALA A 61 -8.66 19.91 4.93
C ALA A 61 -9.66 20.09 6.08
N GLY A 62 -9.47 21.15 6.86
CA GLY A 62 -10.34 21.52 7.97
C GLY A 62 -10.17 20.65 9.23
N PRO A 63 -10.85 21.03 10.33
CA PRO A 63 -10.69 20.39 11.64
C PRO A 63 -11.18 18.93 11.68
N GLU A 64 -12.22 18.60 10.91
CA GLU A 64 -12.76 17.24 10.82
C GLU A 64 -12.02 16.36 9.80
N GLY A 65 -11.03 16.90 9.07
CA GLY A 65 -10.29 16.21 8.01
C GLY A 65 -9.74 14.84 8.43
N PRO A 66 -9.03 14.72 9.58
CA PRO A 66 -8.51 13.44 10.07
C PRO A 66 -9.61 12.40 10.35
N ARG A 67 -10.76 12.83 10.87
CA ARG A 67 -11.88 11.93 11.17
C ARG A 67 -12.53 11.42 9.89
N LEU A 68 -12.72 12.30 8.91
CA LEU A 68 -13.24 11.93 7.59
C LEU A 68 -12.29 10.96 6.89
N MET A 69 -10.98 11.24 6.90
CA MET A 69 -9.98 10.36 6.29
C MET A 69 -9.97 8.96 6.89
N ARG A 70 -10.01 8.82 8.22
CA ARG A 70 -10.13 7.51 8.88
C ARG A 70 -11.40 6.76 8.46
N SER A 71 -12.50 7.47 8.28
CA SER A 71 -13.77 6.88 7.83
C SER A 71 -13.66 6.37 6.39
N LEU A 72 -12.95 7.11 5.52
CA LEU A 72 -12.65 6.70 4.16
C LEU A 72 -11.69 5.49 4.11
N CYS A 73 -10.64 5.47 4.93
CA CYS A 73 -9.78 4.29 5.08
C CYS A 73 -10.57 3.06 5.54
N ARG A 74 -11.54 3.24 6.45
CA ARG A 74 -12.42 2.17 6.89
C ARG A 74 -13.34 1.68 5.77
N LEU A 75 -13.86 2.57 4.93
CA LEU A 75 -14.64 2.21 3.75
C LEU A 75 -13.81 1.36 2.79
N ALA A 76 -12.59 1.80 2.46
CA ALA A 76 -11.66 1.06 1.60
C ALA A 76 -11.30 -0.31 2.18
N HIS A 77 -11.04 -0.37 3.50
CA HIS A 77 -10.78 -1.61 4.20
C HIS A 77 -11.96 -2.59 4.10
N ASN A 78 -13.18 -2.12 4.35
CA ASN A 78 -14.37 -2.97 4.26
C ASN A 78 -14.59 -3.50 2.84
N ALA A 79 -14.34 -2.67 1.82
CA ALA A 79 -14.40 -3.10 0.42
C ALA A 79 -13.35 -4.18 0.12
N ALA A 80 -12.11 -4.00 0.56
CA ALA A 80 -11.05 -4.99 0.39
C ALA A 80 -11.31 -6.30 1.15
N VAL A 81 -11.92 -6.23 2.35
CA VAL A 81 -12.31 -7.42 3.13
C VAL A 81 -13.41 -8.24 2.43
N ALA A 82 -14.32 -7.56 1.72
CA ALA A 82 -15.38 -8.20 0.95
C ALA A 82 -14.87 -8.89 -0.34
N ASP A 83 -13.67 -8.53 -0.81
CA ASP A 83 -13.06 -9.11 -2.00
C ASP A 83 -12.11 -10.27 -1.65
N GLU A 84 -12.43 -11.47 -2.12
CA GLU A 84 -11.62 -12.66 -1.87
C GLU A 84 -10.21 -12.58 -2.48
N ASN A 85 -10.07 -11.84 -3.58
CA ASN A 85 -8.79 -11.68 -4.28
C ASN A 85 -7.92 -10.58 -3.67
N CYS A 86 -8.48 -9.76 -2.79
CA CYS A 86 -7.76 -8.67 -2.14
C CYS A 86 -7.20 -9.11 -0.78
N ALA A 87 -5.94 -8.77 -0.52
CA ALA A 87 -5.30 -9.04 0.76
C ALA A 87 -4.73 -7.79 1.45
N ALA A 88 -4.64 -6.67 0.75
CA ALA A 88 -4.16 -5.42 1.32
C ALA A 88 -4.77 -4.18 0.63
N VAL A 89 -4.84 -3.10 1.40
CA VAL A 89 -5.10 -1.75 0.87
C VAL A 89 -3.79 -0.99 1.00
N VAL A 90 -3.38 -0.34 -0.09
CA VAL A 90 -2.14 0.43 -0.15
C VAL A 90 -2.44 1.87 -0.52
N ALA A 91 -1.64 2.79 0.03
CA ALA A 91 -1.71 4.20 -0.27
C ALA A 91 -0.28 4.72 -0.33
N GLU A 92 0.04 5.48 -1.38
CA GLU A 92 1.28 6.24 -1.45
C GLU A 92 1.05 7.60 -0.80
N LEU A 93 1.96 7.98 0.10
CA LEU A 93 1.88 9.23 0.85
C LEU A 93 3.25 9.88 0.90
N GLY A 94 3.29 11.19 0.63
CA GLY A 94 4.49 11.99 0.80
C GLY A 94 4.97 11.98 2.24
N ARG A 95 6.29 12.13 2.46
CA ARG A 95 6.88 12.19 3.81
C ARG A 95 6.32 13.36 4.63
N GLY A 96 6.08 14.50 3.99
CA GLY A 96 5.51 15.70 4.59
C GLY A 96 3.97 15.74 4.59
N ASP A 97 3.31 14.72 4.03
CA ASP A 97 1.88 14.80 3.77
C ASP A 97 1.07 14.73 5.10
N PRO A 98 0.25 15.74 5.42
CA PRO A 98 -0.57 15.74 6.62
C PRO A 98 -1.54 14.55 6.70
N VAL A 99 -1.93 13.96 5.55
CA VAL A 99 -2.76 12.75 5.45
C VAL A 99 -2.13 11.56 6.17
N ARG A 100 -0.80 11.48 6.21
CA ARG A 100 -0.05 10.40 6.87
C ARG A 100 -0.41 10.24 8.34
N ALA A 101 -0.77 11.32 9.04
CA ALA A 101 -1.17 11.28 10.44
C ALA A 101 -2.56 10.62 10.66
N ALA A 102 -3.38 10.53 9.62
CA ALA A 102 -4.73 9.99 9.71
C ALA A 102 -4.88 8.60 9.09
N VAL A 103 -4.04 8.24 8.12
CA VAL A 103 -4.08 6.94 7.45
C VAL A 103 -3.51 5.85 8.38
N PRO A 104 -4.33 4.84 8.75
CA PRO A 104 -3.85 3.73 9.57
C PRO A 104 -2.80 2.92 8.81
N HIS A 105 -1.63 2.74 9.43
CA HIS A 105 -0.56 1.93 8.87
C HIS A 105 0.10 1.08 9.95
N TRP A 106 0.64 -0.07 9.56
CA TRP A 106 1.41 -0.92 10.46
C TRP A 106 2.84 -0.40 10.55
N LYS A 107 3.22 0.22 11.68
CA LYS A 107 4.55 0.82 11.88
C LYS A 107 5.74 -0.11 11.60
N ARG A 108 5.56 -1.43 11.68
CA ARG A 108 6.60 -2.44 11.39
C ARG A 108 6.70 -2.82 9.90
N PHE A 109 5.67 -2.52 9.11
CA PHE A 109 5.61 -2.82 7.67
C PHE A 109 5.57 -1.55 6.81
N SER A 110 5.31 -0.39 7.42
CA SER A 110 5.46 0.92 6.81
C SER A 110 6.84 1.43 7.19
N CYS A 111 7.82 1.24 6.32
CA CYS A 111 9.15 1.78 6.57
C CYS A 111 9.11 3.28 6.22
N GLU A 112 9.71 4.13 7.06
CA GLU A 112 9.92 5.54 6.71
C GLU A 112 10.88 5.70 5.52
N GLU A 113 11.59 4.62 5.19
CA GLU A 113 12.58 4.48 4.14
C GLU A 113 12.19 3.34 3.18
N ASP A 114 10.92 3.21 2.80
CA ASP A 114 10.57 2.37 1.65
C ASP A 114 11.18 3.00 0.39
N VAL A 115 12.43 2.62 0.09
CA VAL A 115 13.15 3.07 -1.11
C VAL A 115 12.57 2.33 -2.30
N TRP A 116 11.85 3.05 -3.15
CA TRP A 116 11.46 2.55 -4.46
C TRP A 116 12.69 2.57 -5.36
N CYS A 117 13.41 1.44 -5.39
CA CYS A 117 14.54 1.25 -6.29
C CYS A 117 14.02 1.09 -7.73
N MET A 118 13.88 2.19 -8.47
CA MET A 118 13.60 2.14 -9.90
C MET A 118 14.89 1.80 -10.65
N LYS A 119 14.95 0.61 -11.25
CA LYS A 119 16.07 0.21 -12.10
C LYS A 119 15.79 0.64 -13.54
N ARG A 120 16.67 1.46 -14.12
CA ARG A 120 16.60 1.86 -15.53
C ARG A 120 16.62 0.61 -16.42
N LEU A 121 15.59 0.43 -17.25
CA LEU A 121 15.47 -0.73 -18.15
C LEU A 121 16.26 -0.57 -19.46
N SER A 122 16.92 0.56 -19.70
CA SER A 122 17.82 0.77 -20.86
C SER A 122 19.29 0.90 -20.41
N ALA A 123 20.06 -0.14 -20.72
CA ALA A 123 21.52 -0.10 -20.76
C ALA A 123 21.93 -0.43 -22.20
N GLY A 124 21.95 0.59 -23.06
CA GLY A 124 22.44 0.46 -24.43
C GLY A 124 22.03 1.65 -25.27
N GLY A 125 23.01 2.47 -25.67
CA GLY A 125 22.86 3.57 -26.60
C GLY A 125 23.14 4.92 -25.97
N ASP A 126 24.25 5.53 -26.38
CA ASP A 126 24.51 6.97 -26.26
C ASP A 126 23.33 7.74 -26.87
N ASP A 127 22.40 8.20 -26.03
CA ASP A 127 21.49 9.30 -26.36
C ASP A 127 21.10 9.99 -25.04
N ALA A 128 22.09 10.68 -24.47
CA ALA A 128 21.86 11.74 -23.50
C ALA A 128 21.27 12.96 -24.25
N ILE A 129 20.03 12.84 -24.72
CA ILE A 129 19.28 13.96 -25.30
C ILE A 129 18.10 14.28 -24.37
N HIS A 130 18.25 15.40 -23.68
CA HIS A 130 17.21 16.22 -23.05
C HIS A 130 16.40 15.61 -21.88
N GLY A 131 16.75 16.07 -20.68
CA GLY A 131 15.78 16.85 -19.88
C GLY A 131 14.96 16.14 -18.82
N ASP A 132 14.85 14.81 -18.83
CA ASP A 132 13.92 14.12 -17.92
C ASP A 132 14.67 13.18 -16.96
N ASP A 133 15.60 13.74 -16.19
CA ASP A 133 16.14 13.04 -15.03
C ASP A 133 15.14 13.14 -13.88
N TRP A 134 14.08 12.33 -13.91
CA TRP A 134 13.07 12.30 -12.84
C TRP A 134 13.70 11.96 -11.48
N LEU A 135 14.89 11.34 -11.46
CA LEU A 135 15.68 11.08 -10.24
C LEU A 135 16.30 12.37 -9.64
N ALA A 136 16.39 13.46 -10.42
CA ALA A 136 16.92 14.74 -10.00
C ALA A 136 15.83 15.77 -9.65
N SER A 137 14.54 15.37 -9.67
CA SER A 137 13.44 16.27 -9.31
C SER A 137 13.58 16.70 -7.84
N PRO A 138 13.66 18.01 -7.55
CA PRO A 138 13.81 18.47 -6.18
C PRO A 138 12.53 18.14 -5.40
N ALA A 139 12.69 17.64 -4.17
CA ALA A 139 11.60 17.34 -3.25
C ALA A 139 10.87 18.63 -2.86
N THR A 140 9.95 19.08 -3.71
CA THR A 140 9.44 20.47 -3.66
C THR A 140 8.04 20.58 -3.12
N THR A 141 7.40 19.47 -2.75
CA THR A 141 6.05 19.51 -2.18
C THR A 141 5.85 18.46 -1.10
N ASP A 142 5.17 18.87 -0.03
CA ASP A 142 4.77 17.98 1.07
C ASP A 142 3.80 16.88 0.62
N VAL A 143 3.10 17.11 -0.50
CA VAL A 143 2.08 16.23 -1.08
C VAL A 143 2.52 15.80 -2.48
N ILE A 144 2.53 14.49 -2.71
CA ILE A 144 2.78 13.90 -4.03
C ILE A 144 1.46 13.28 -4.51
N PHE A 145 1.04 13.61 -5.73
CA PHE A 145 -0.11 12.98 -6.36
C PHE A 145 0.37 12.05 -7.47
N VAL A 146 0.14 10.75 -7.29
CA VAL A 146 0.36 9.71 -8.30
C VAL A 146 -0.99 9.11 -8.67
N ASP A 147 -1.30 9.03 -9.96
CA ASP A 147 -2.42 8.23 -10.44
C ASP A 147 -1.91 6.81 -10.77
N PRO A 148 -2.26 5.80 -9.97
CA PRO A 148 -1.75 4.45 -10.15
C PRO A 148 -2.28 3.76 -11.41
N ARG A 149 -3.20 4.37 -12.16
CA ARG A 149 -3.77 3.78 -13.38
C ARG A 149 -3.00 4.11 -14.65
N GLU A 150 -2.03 5.01 -14.58
CA GLU A 150 -1.24 5.43 -15.75
C GLU A 150 -0.04 4.51 -16.04
N PHE A 151 0.04 3.34 -15.39
CA PHE A 151 1.09 2.33 -15.54
C PHE A 151 0.73 1.18 -16.48
#